data_AF-A0A1V4ITQ0-F1
#
_entry.id   AF-A0A1V4ITQ0-F1
#
_cell.length_a   1.000
_cell.length_b   1.000
_cell.length_c   1.000
_cell.angle_alpha   90.00
_cell.angle_beta   90.00
_cell.angle_gamma   90.00
#
_symmetry.space_group_name_H-M   'P 1'
#
loop_
_entity.id
_entity.type
_entity.pdbx_description
1 polymer ?
#
loop_
_entity_poly.entity_id
_entity_poly.type
_entity_poly.pdbx_seq_one_letter_code
_entity_poly.pdbx_strand_id
1 'polypeptide(L)'
;MPESTIAEKLIKLRYMHNLEREEFAEQLNFHWDTVEGWELHNIMPKPQNIKKLCEFYNVSLEFFHIYYKIYFDNPEEKIKAWKEKNNYTYEDLMDMLGVSHSAVARLMNGKIKIGL
;
A
#
# COMPACT_ATOMS: atom_id res chain seq x y z
N MET A 1 -8.28 -21.62 0.22
CA MET A 1 -8.78 -20.35 0.79
C MET A 1 -8.93 -19.36 -0.36
N PRO A 2 -9.96 -18.50 -0.39
CA PRO A 2 -10.01 -17.43 -1.37
C PRO A 2 -8.78 -16.52 -1.21
N GLU A 3 -8.26 -15.95 -2.30
CA GLU A 3 -7.09 -15.06 -2.30
C GLU A 3 -7.46 -13.64 -2.69
N SER A 4 -8.70 -13.26 -2.37
CA SER A 4 -9.31 -12.02 -2.83
C SER A 4 -8.85 -10.81 -2.03
N THR A 5 -8.50 -11.01 -0.76
CA THR A 5 -8.14 -9.93 0.16
C THR A 5 -6.67 -9.96 0.57
N ILE A 6 -6.16 -8.83 1.05
CA ILE A 6 -4.80 -8.73 1.60
C ILE A 6 -4.65 -9.61 2.85
N ALA A 7 -5.68 -9.67 3.70
CA ALA A 7 -5.72 -10.52 4.89
C ALA A 7 -5.54 -12.00 4.53
N GLU A 8 -6.31 -12.50 3.55
CA GLU A 8 -6.21 -13.88 3.09
C GLU A 8 -4.82 -14.21 2.52
N LYS A 9 -4.19 -13.27 1.82
CA LYS A 9 -2.85 -13.44 1.26
C LYS A 9 -1.77 -13.46 2.34
N LEU A 10 -1.93 -12.69 3.42
CA LEU A 10 -1.06 -12.76 4.59
C LEU A 10 -1.19 -14.13 5.28
N ILE A 11 -2.42 -14.58 5.52
CA ILE A 11 -2.70 -15.90 6.11
C ILE A 11 -2.08 -17.00 5.26
N LYS A 12 -2.24 -16.92 3.93
CA LYS A 12 -1.63 -17.87 2.99
C LYS A 12 -0.11 -17.87 3.11
N LEU A 13 0.53 -16.70 3.08
CA LEU A 13 1.99 -16.60 3.19
C LEU A 13 2.47 -17.24 4.50
N ARG A 14 1.82 -16.92 5.62
CA ARG A 14 2.15 -17.49 6.93
C ARG A 14 2.03 -19.01 6.95
N TYR A 15 0.94 -19.57 6.42
CA TYR A 15 0.76 -21.02 6.35
C TYR A 15 1.67 -21.72 5.35
N MET A 16 2.10 -21.06 4.26
CA MET A 16 3.12 -21.62 3.37
C MET A 16 4.47 -21.82 4.05
N HIS A 17 4.73 -21.10 5.14
CA HIS A 17 5.92 -21.21 5.96
C HIS A 17 5.70 -22.03 7.24
N ASN A 18 4.52 -22.65 7.43
CA ASN A 18 4.14 -23.40 8.63
C ASN A 18 4.30 -22.61 9.94
N LEU A 19 3.94 -21.32 9.93
CA LEU A 19 4.08 -20.46 11.09
C LEU A 19 2.73 -20.19 11.78
N GLU A 20 2.77 -20.15 13.10
CA GLU A 20 1.73 -19.51 13.89
C GLU A 20 1.84 -17.98 13.80
N ARG A 21 0.76 -17.29 14.15
CA ARG A 21 0.70 -15.82 14.02
C ARG A 21 1.76 -15.09 14.83
N GLU A 22 2.05 -15.61 16.02
CA GLU A 22 3.09 -15.09 16.91
C GLU A 22 4.48 -15.23 16.29
N GLU A 23 4.82 -16.43 15.80
CA GLU A 23 6.09 -16.70 15.13
C GLU A 23 6.28 -15.82 13.89
N PHE A 24 5.20 -15.62 13.12
CA PHE A 24 5.20 -14.73 11.96
C PHE A 24 5.45 -13.27 12.36
N ALA A 25 4.82 -12.79 13.44
CA ALA A 25 5.05 -11.45 13.96
C ALA A 25 6.50 -11.29 14.44
N GLU A 26 7.02 -12.26 15.19
CA GLU A 26 8.38 -12.25 15.73
C GLU A 26 9.45 -12.24 14.63
N GLN A 27 9.33 -13.08 13.59
CA GLN A 27 10.28 -13.13 12.47
C GLN A 27 10.47 -11.77 11.80
N LEU A 28 9.39 -10.99 11.73
CA LEU A 28 9.36 -9.68 11.09
C LEU A 28 9.45 -8.55 12.11
N ASN A 29 9.67 -8.82 13.38
CA ASN A 29 9.69 -7.84 14.47
C ASN A 29 8.47 -6.89 14.42
N PHE A 30 7.28 -7.47 14.26
CA PHE A 30 5.99 -6.81 14.41
C PHE A 30 5.38 -7.16 15.77
N HIS A 31 4.53 -6.27 16.30
CA HIS A 31 3.74 -6.62 17.47
C HIS A 31 2.66 -7.64 17.08
N TRP A 32 2.37 -8.60 17.96
CA TRP A 32 1.37 -9.64 17.71
C TRP A 32 0.00 -9.05 17.28
N ASP A 33 -0.50 -8.06 18.03
CA ASP A 33 -1.76 -7.35 17.74
C ASP A 33 -1.78 -6.73 16.33
N THR A 34 -0.61 -6.36 15.80
CA THR A 34 -0.52 -5.77 14.47
C THR A 34 -0.85 -6.81 13.40
N VAL A 35 -0.33 -8.02 13.54
CA VAL A 35 -0.61 -9.13 12.61
C VAL A 35 -2.03 -9.65 12.82
N GLU A 36 -2.49 -9.76 14.07
CA GLU A 36 -3.88 -10.10 14.38
C GLU A 36 -4.86 -9.11 13.72
N GLY A 37 -4.58 -7.81 13.87
CA GLY A 37 -5.33 -6.73 13.22
C GLY A 37 -5.47 -6.92 11.71
N TRP A 38 -4.38 -7.29 11.04
CA TRP A 38 -4.39 -7.51 9.59
C TRP A 38 -5.18 -8.74 9.18
N GLU A 39 -5.04 -9.84 9.91
CA GLU A 39 -5.67 -11.11 9.54
C GLU A 39 -7.16 -11.17 9.92
N LEU A 40 -7.56 -10.57 11.06
CA LEU A 40 -8.89 -10.78 11.66
C LEU A 40 -9.76 -9.53 11.69
N HIS A 41 -9.17 -8.33 11.79
CA HIS A 41 -9.91 -7.10 12.07
C HIS A 41 -10.00 -6.16 10.86
N ASN A 42 -9.67 -6.66 9.66
CA ASN A 42 -9.70 -5.92 8.40
C ASN A 42 -8.85 -4.62 8.47
N ILE A 43 -7.79 -4.62 9.27
CA ILE A 43 -6.86 -3.49 9.36
C ILE A 43 -5.91 -3.57 8.18
N MET A 44 -5.90 -2.52 7.35
CA MET A 44 -5.01 -2.46 6.20
C MET A 44 -3.55 -2.31 6.64
N PRO A 45 -2.64 -3.20 6.19
CA PRO A 45 -1.22 -3.05 6.47
C PRO A 45 -0.65 -1.79 5.80
N LYS A 46 0.19 -1.06 6.54
CA LYS A 46 0.93 0.07 5.99
C LYS A 46 1.86 -0.39 4.86
N PRO A 47 2.06 0.40 3.80
CA PRO A 47 2.93 0.03 2.68
C PRO A 47 4.34 -0.40 3.09
N GLN A 48 4.91 0.24 4.11
CA GLN A 48 6.24 -0.09 4.64
C GLN A 48 6.29 -1.51 5.24
N ASN A 49 5.21 -1.95 5.90
CA ASN A 49 5.13 -3.28 6.46
C ASN A 49 5.01 -4.35 5.37
N ILE A 50 4.22 -4.08 4.33
CA ILE A 50 4.16 -4.95 3.14
C ILE A 50 5.49 -5.01 2.43
N LYS A 51 6.20 -3.88 2.29
CA LYS A 51 7.54 -3.88 1.69
C LYS A 51 8.51 -4.77 2.47
N LYS A 52 8.49 -4.68 3.81
CA LYS A 52 9.31 -5.55 4.68
C LYS A 52 8.97 -7.04 4.49
N LEU A 53 7.69 -7.38 4.42
CA LEU A 53 7.22 -8.74 4.13
C LEU A 53 7.72 -9.24 2.77
N CYS A 54 7.56 -8.41 1.73
CA CYS A 54 8.00 -8.71 0.37
C CYS A 54 9.50 -8.96 0.30
N GLU A 55 10.31 -8.12 0.95
CA GLU A 55 11.76 -8.27 1.02
C GLU A 55 12.16 -9.54 1.79
N PHE A 56 11.52 -9.83 2.92
CA PHE A 56 11.86 -10.98 3.77
C PHE A 56 11.53 -12.32 3.09
N TYR A 57 10.33 -12.44 2.50
CA TYR A 57 9.88 -13.67 1.86
C TYR A 57 10.17 -13.73 0.35
N ASN A 58 10.85 -12.72 -0.19
CA ASN A 58 11.16 -12.58 -1.62
C ASN A 58 9.92 -12.72 -2.52
N VAL A 59 8.84 -12.02 -2.15
CA VAL A 59 7.57 -11.95 -2.92
C VAL A 59 7.34 -10.55 -3.47
N SER A 60 6.67 -10.43 -4.62
CA SER A 60 6.41 -9.13 -5.24
C SER A 60 5.37 -8.31 -4.46
N LEU A 61 5.37 -6.98 -4.59
CA LEU A 61 4.36 -6.11 -3.97
C LEU A 61 2.95 -6.40 -4.52
N GLU A 62 2.89 -6.74 -5.81
CA GLU A 62 1.66 -7.10 -6.52
C GLU A 62 1.04 -8.39 -6.00
N PHE A 63 1.82 -9.28 -5.36
CA PHE A 63 1.30 -10.44 -4.67
C PHE A 63 0.18 -10.02 -3.73
N PHE A 64 0.41 -8.98 -2.91
CA PHE A 64 -0.60 -8.44 -1.99
C PHE A 64 -1.64 -7.61 -2.72
N HIS A 65 -1.23 -6.54 -3.40
CA HIS A 65 -2.13 -5.69 -4.17
C HIS A 65 -1.35 -4.72 -5.09
N ILE A 66 -1.92 -4.37 -6.25
CA ILE A 66 -1.29 -3.42 -7.20
C ILE A 66 -1.06 -2.02 -6.58
N TYR A 67 -1.89 -1.64 -5.60
CA TYR A 67 -1.71 -0.41 -4.80
C TYR A 67 -0.30 -0.30 -4.24
N TYR A 68 0.25 -1.37 -3.66
CA TYR A 68 1.56 -1.32 -3.01
C TYR A 68 2.68 -1.10 -4.04
N LYS A 69 2.56 -1.68 -5.23
CA LYS A 69 3.48 -1.37 -6.35
C LYS A 69 3.42 0.12 -6.69
N ILE A 70 2.22 0.66 -6.90
CA ILE A 70 2.02 2.07 -7.27
C ILE A 70 2.56 2.99 -6.18
N TYR A 71 2.34 2.66 -4.91
CA TYR A 71 2.79 3.45 -3.76
C TYR A 71 4.32 3.70 -3.78
N PHE A 72 5.11 2.69 -4.17
CA PHE A 72 6.57 2.79 -4.22
C PHE A 72 7.13 3.20 -5.58
N ASP A 73 6.28 3.35 -6.60
CA ASP A 73 6.69 3.63 -7.98
C ASP A 73 6.40 5.09 -8.37
N ASN A 74 6.90 6.00 -7.53
CA ASN A 74 6.87 7.47 -7.69
C ASN A 74 5.55 8.00 -8.28
N PRO A 75 4.41 7.76 -7.62
CA PRO A 75 3.11 8.10 -8.19
C PRO A 75 2.94 9.60 -8.44
N GLU A 76 3.61 10.45 -7.65
CA GLU A 76 3.69 11.90 -7.84
C GLU A 76 4.21 12.30 -9.24
N GLU A 77 5.27 11.66 -9.72
CA GLU A 77 5.84 11.93 -11.03
C GLU A 77 4.93 11.47 -12.16
N LYS A 78 4.24 10.33 -11.95
CA LYS A 78 3.25 9.84 -12.91
C LYS A 78 2.04 10.77 -13.02
N ILE A 79 1.59 11.33 -11.91
CA ILE A 79 0.49 12.31 -11.89
C ILE A 79 0.92 13.59 -12.61
N LYS A 80 2.15 14.08 -12.39
CA LYS A 80 2.69 15.23 -13.13
C LYS A 80 2.74 14.98 -14.64
N ALA A 81 3.32 13.84 -15.05
CA ALA A 81 3.41 13.47 -16.46
C ALA A 81 2.03 13.33 -17.11
N TRP A 82 1.06 12.75 -16.39
CA TRP A 82 -0.33 12.66 -16.86
C TRP A 82 -0.98 14.05 -16.99
N LYS A 83 -0.79 14.95 -16.02
CA LYS A 83 -1.27 16.33 -16.11
C LYS A 83 -0.71 17.05 -17.34
N GLU A 84 0.60 16.96 -17.58
CA GLU A 84 1.27 17.59 -18.73
C GLU A 84 0.79 17.00 -20.05
N LYS A 85 0.69 15.66 -20.14
CA LYS A 85 0.22 14.96 -21.34
C LYS A 85 -1.20 15.39 -21.77
N ASN A 86 -2.07 15.68 -20.81
CA ASN A 86 -3.45 16.08 -21.06
C ASN A 86 -3.66 17.60 -21.03
N ASN A 87 -2.59 18.38 -20.83
CA ASN A 87 -2.63 19.84 -20.73
C ASN A 87 -3.59 20.37 -19.64
N TYR A 88 -3.71 19.64 -18.53
CA TYR A 88 -4.56 20.04 -17.40
C TYR A 88 -3.89 21.12 -16.54
N THR A 89 -4.69 22.06 -16.04
CA THR A 89 -4.28 23.06 -15.05
C THR A 89 -4.39 22.52 -13.63
N TYR A 90 -3.96 23.27 -12.62
CA TYR A 90 -4.17 22.85 -11.24
C TYR A 90 -5.65 22.91 -10.85
N GLU A 91 -6.38 23.86 -11.42
CA GLU A 91 -7.82 24.03 -11.26
C GLU A 91 -8.58 22.81 -11.80
N ASP A 92 -8.21 22.31 -12.98
CA ASP A 92 -8.80 21.08 -13.54
C ASP A 92 -8.63 19.90 -12.58
N LEU A 93 -7.44 19.75 -11.97
CA LEU A 93 -7.20 18.69 -10.99
C LEU A 93 -8.00 18.88 -9.70
N MET A 94 -8.18 20.11 -9.25
CA MET A 94 -9.00 20.41 -8.07
C MET A 94 -10.45 19.98 -8.30
N ASP A 95 -11.00 20.34 -9.47
CA ASP A 95 -12.38 20.03 -9.83
C ASP A 95 -12.58 18.52 -10.02
N MET A 96 -11.63 17.82 -10.66
CA MET A 96 -11.70 16.37 -10.84
C MET A 96 -11.61 15.59 -9.53
N LEU A 97 -10.76 16.03 -8.61
CA LEU A 97 -10.48 15.31 -7.37
C LEU A 97 -11.35 15.77 -6.20
N GLY A 98 -12.06 16.90 -6.33
CA GLY A 98 -12.85 17.50 -5.27
C GLY A 98 -12.01 17.96 -4.07
N VAL A 99 -10.78 18.43 -4.31
CA VAL A 99 -9.85 18.85 -3.25
C VAL A 99 -9.30 20.25 -3.49
N SER A 100 -8.78 20.87 -2.44
CA SER A 100 -8.22 22.21 -2.52
C SER A 100 -6.93 22.27 -3.35
N HIS A 101 -6.59 23.47 -3.84
CA HIS A 101 -5.32 23.72 -4.52
C HIS A 101 -4.11 23.27 -3.69
N SER A 102 -4.14 23.54 -2.37
CA SER A 102 -3.07 23.15 -1.46
C SER A 102 -2.97 21.62 -1.31
N ALA A 103 -4.07 20.89 -1.37
CA ALA A 103 -4.06 19.43 -1.37
C ALA A 103 -3.45 18.87 -2.67
N VAL A 104 -3.86 19.38 -3.84
CA VAL A 104 -3.26 19.01 -5.15
C VAL A 104 -1.76 19.27 -5.15
N ALA A 105 -1.34 20.47 -4.74
CA ALA A 105 0.08 20.84 -4.70
C ALA A 105 0.88 19.92 -3.75
N ARG A 106 0.33 19.58 -2.58
CA ARG A 106 1.01 18.67 -1.64
C ARG A 106 1.09 17.25 -2.16
N LEU A 107 0.04 16.75 -2.81
CA LEU A 107 0.00 15.44 -3.46
C LEU A 107 1.07 15.34 -4.56
N MET A 108 1.09 16.30 -5.48
CA MET A 108 2.06 16.32 -6.59
C MET A 108 3.51 16.49 -6.11
N ASN A 109 3.73 17.08 -4.94
CA ASN A 109 5.08 17.20 -4.36
C ASN A 109 5.42 16.05 -3.38
N GLY A 110 4.62 14.98 -3.34
CA GLY A 110 4.86 13.82 -2.48
C GLY A 110 4.75 14.10 -0.98
N LYS A 111 4.28 15.31 -0.59
CA LYS A 111 4.03 15.71 0.81
C LYS A 111 2.78 15.05 1.39
N ILE A 112 1.89 14.58 0.53
CA ILE A 112 0.81 13.67 0.86
C ILE A 112 1.08 12.39 0.08
N LYS A 113 1.25 11.28 0.80
CA LYS A 113 1.36 9.96 0.18
C LYS A 113 -0.04 9.42 -0.13
N ILE A 114 -0.15 8.67 -1.22
CA ILE A 114 -1.41 8.06 -1.62
C ILE A 114 -1.72 6.94 -0.61
N GLY A 115 -2.61 7.21 0.33
CA GLY A 115 -3.21 6.21 1.23
C GLY A 115 -4.61 5.88 0.74
N LEU A 116 -4.97 4.59 0.74
CA LEU A 116 -6.37 4.16 0.69
C LEU A 116 -6.99 4.26 2.09
#